data_AF-A0A7V2B0Z6-F1
#
_entry.id   AF-A0A7V2B0Z6-F1
#
_cell.length_a   1.000
_cell.length_b   1.000
_cell.length_c   1.000
_cell.angle_alpha   90.00
_cell.angle_beta   90.00
_cell.angle_gamma   90.00
#
_symmetry.space_group_name_H-M   'P 1'
#
loop_
_entity.id
_entity.type
_entity.pdbx_description
1 polymer ?
#
loop_
_entity_poly.entity_id
_entity_poly.type
_entity_poly.pdbx_seq_one_letter_code
_entity_poly.pdbx_strand_id
1 'polypeptide(L)' 'MGVRAEDVCLMMQHVCKAAIALLRESQPLSEELSLVQTAKLVALRRSLEDMVTLYRAYEEQEQKRLHA' A
#
# COMPACT_ATOMS: atom_id res chain seq x y z
N MET A 1 -1.78 15.36 15.66
CA MET A 1 -0.64 14.43 15.46
C MET A 1 -0.20 14.55 14.02
N GLY A 2 1.11 14.69 13.75
CA GLY A 2 1.66 14.75 12.40
C GLY A 2 1.99 13.36 11.86
N VAL A 3 2.00 13.21 10.54
CA VAL A 3 2.49 11.99 9.88
C VAL A 3 4.02 12.02 9.89
N ARG A 4 4.68 10.96 10.34
CA ARG A 4 6.14 10.86 10.32
C ARG A 4 6.60 10.06 9.10
N ALA A 5 7.81 10.35 8.61
CA ALA A 5 8.42 9.61 7.51
C ALA A 5 8.52 8.10 7.80
N GLU A 6 8.76 7.75 9.06
CA GLU A 6 8.82 6.36 9.56
C GLU A 6 7.52 5.60 9.31
N ASP A 7 6.38 6.25 9.54
CA ASP A 7 5.05 5.64 9.39
C ASP A 7 4.75 5.36 7.90
N VAL A 8 5.17 6.28 7.01
CA VAL A 8 5.08 6.12 5.54
C VAL A 8 5.98 4.99 5.04
N CYS A 9 7.23 4.94 5.50
CA CYS A 9 8.20 3.90 5.13
C CYS A 9 7.77 2.50 5.57
N LEU A 10 7.25 2.37 6.81
CA LEU A 10 6.70 1.11 7.31
C LEU A 10 5.54 0.63 6.44
N MET A 11 4.61 1.53 6.10
CA MET A 11 3.47 1.15 5.29
C MET A 11 3.87 0.77 3.86
N MET A 12 4.82 1.49 3.24
CA MET A 12 5.43 1.10 1.96
C MET A 12 5.99 -0.32 1.97
N GLN A 13 6.75 -0.68 3.01
CA GLN A 13 7.34 -2.01 3.11
C GLN A 13 6.28 -3.11 3.21
N HIS A 14 5.21 -2.89 3.98
CA HIS A 14 4.13 -3.87 4.13
C HIS A 14 3.39 -4.13 2.82
N VAL A 15 3.06 -3.06 2.08
CA VAL A 15 2.35 -3.18 0.80
C VAL A 15 3.21 -3.86 -0.26
N CYS A 16 4.50 -3.50 -0.37
CA CYS A 16 5.42 -4.14 -1.31
C CYS A 16 5.58 -5.64 -1.00
N LYS A 17 5.67 -6.03 0.27
CA LYS A 17 5.72 -7.46 0.66
C LYS A 17 4.45 -8.20 0.27
N ALA A 18 3.27 -7.61 0.48
CA ALA A 18 2.00 -8.20 0.10
C ALA A 18 1.86 -8.36 -1.43
N ALA A 19 2.32 -7.37 -2.20
CA ALA A 19 2.35 -7.45 -3.67
C ALA A 19 3.25 -8.59 -4.18
N ILE A 20 4.45 -8.73 -3.60
CA ILE A 20 5.40 -9.80 -3.97
C ILE A 20 4.82 -11.18 -3.65
N ALA A 21 4.16 -11.35 -2.50
CA ALA A 21 3.51 -12.60 -2.13
C ALA A 21 2.41 -12.97 -3.15
N LEU A 22 1.58 -12.00 -3.53
CA LEU A 22 0.54 -12.16 -4.54
C LEU A 22 1.08 -12.59 -5.91
N LEU A 23 2.18 -11.98 -6.37
CA LEU A 23 2.83 -12.31 -7.65
C LEU A 23 3.50 -13.69 -7.64
N ARG A 24 3.95 -14.18 -6.48
CA ARG A 24 4.57 -15.50 -6.35
C ARG A 24 3.53 -16.63 -6.29
N GLU A 25 2.33 -16.34 -5.80
CA GLU A 25 1.23 -17.29 -5.70
C GLU A 25 0.46 -17.48 -7.01
N SER A 26 0.73 -16.68 -8.05
CA SER A 26 0.14 -16.85 -9.38
C SER A 26 0.84 -17.95 -10.20
N GLN A 27 0.48 -19.20 -9.94
CA GLN A 27 0.68 -20.39 -10.80
C GLN A 27 -0.69 -21.05 -11.10
N PRO A 28 -0.83 -21.93 -12.12
CA PRO A 28 -1.99 -21.95 -13.02
C PRO A 28 -3.31 -22.30 -12.31
N LEU A 29 -4.34 -21.54 -12.68
CA LEU A 29 -5.53 -21.25 -11.87
C LEU A 29 -6.66 -22.26 -12.09
N SER A 30 -7.19 -22.84 -11.01
CA SER A 30 -8.57 -23.34 -10.99
C SER A 30 -9.54 -22.19 -10.66
N GLU A 31 -10.81 -22.32 -11.05
CA GLU A 31 -11.81 -21.25 -10.93
C GLU A 31 -12.07 -20.78 -9.48
N GLU A 32 -11.95 -21.64 -8.46
CA GLU A 32 -12.11 -21.25 -7.05
C GLU A 32 -10.99 -20.33 -6.54
N LEU A 33 -9.77 -20.46 -7.09
CA LEU A 33 -8.64 -19.60 -6.73
C LEU A 33 -8.77 -18.18 -7.31
N SER A 34 -9.60 -18.00 -8.34
CA SER A 34 -9.86 -16.70 -8.98
C SER A 34 -10.54 -15.70 -8.03
N LEU A 35 -11.54 -16.13 -7.26
CA LEU A 35 -12.25 -15.26 -6.31
C LEU A 35 -11.34 -14.82 -5.16
N VAL A 36 -10.56 -15.76 -4.60
CA VAL A 36 -9.61 -15.47 -3.52
C VAL A 36 -8.51 -14.54 -4.00
N GLN A 37 -7.95 -14.76 -5.20
CA GLN A 37 -6.97 -13.86 -5.79
C GLN A 37 -7.57 -12.47 -6.08
N THR A 38 -8.80 -12.41 -6.58
CA THR A 38 -9.51 -11.14 -6.80
C THR A 38 -9.66 -10.37 -5.49
N ALA A 39 -10.06 -11.03 -4.40
CA ALA A 39 -10.16 -10.41 -3.09
C ALA A 39 -8.79 -9.90 -2.57
N LYS A 40 -7.72 -10.70 -2.75
CA LYS A 40 -6.36 -10.29 -2.37
C LYS A 40 -5.87 -9.10 -3.20
N LEU A 41 -6.16 -9.05 -4.50
CA LEU A 41 -5.83 -7.93 -5.38
C LEU A 41 -6.60 -6.66 -4.99
N VAL A 42 -7.89 -6.78 -4.66
CA VAL A 42 -8.68 -5.64 -4.16
C VAL A 42 -8.13 -5.11 -2.83
N ALA A 43 -7.74 -5.99 -1.92
CA ALA A 43 -7.10 -5.60 -0.67
C ALA A 43 -5.77 -4.89 -0.90
N LEU A 44 -4.92 -5.42 -1.79
CA LEU A 44 -3.65 -4.78 -2.16
C LEU A 44 -3.86 -3.40 -2.78
N ARG A 45 -4.87 -3.25 -3.66
CA ARG A 45 -5.22 -1.96 -4.27
C ARG A 45 -5.58 -0.93 -3.21
N ARG A 46 -6.40 -1.30 -2.22
CA ARG A 46 -6.78 -0.41 -1.11
C ARG A 46 -5.55 0.01 -0.30
N SER A 47 -4.65 -0.92 0.02
CA SER A 47 -3.43 -0.59 0.77
C SER A 47 -2.47 0.31 -0.02
N LEU A 48 -2.44 0.21 -1.35
CA LEU A 48 -1.73 1.17 -2.22
C LEU A 48 -2.41 2.55 -2.20
N GLU A 49 -3.74 2.63 -2.25
CA GLU A 49 -4.51 3.88 -2.14
C GLU A 49 -4.25 4.57 -0.79
N ASP A 50 -4.22 3.80 0.31
CA ASP A 50 -3.89 4.30 1.66
C ASP A 50 -2.47 4.88 1.72
N MET A 51 -1.50 4.23 1.07
CA MET A 51 -0.11 4.70 0.97
C MET A 51 0.00 6.02 0.24
N VAL A 52 -0.68 6.18 -0.89
CA VAL A 52 -0.71 7.44 -1.63
C VAL A 52 -1.31 8.56 -0.77
N THR A 53 -2.37 8.25 -0.02
CA THR A 53 -3.00 9.21 0.90
C THR A 53 -2.05 9.66 1.99
N LEU A 54 -1.39 8.71 2.66
CA LEU A 54 -0.45 9.01 3.74
C LEU A 54 0.78 9.77 3.26
N TYR A 55 1.30 9.44 2.08
CA TYR A 55 2.40 10.16 1.45
C TYR A 55 2.03 11.62 1.12
N ARG A 56 0.84 11.86 0.55
CA ARG A 56 0.36 13.22 0.28
C ARG A 56 0.19 14.05 1.56
N ALA A 57 -0.39 13.45 2.60
CA ALA A 57 -0.53 14.11 3.90
C ALA A 57 0.83 14.48 4.50
N TYR A 58 1.84 13.62 4.33
CA TYR A 58 3.21 13.91 4.72
C TYR A 58 3.81 15.08 3.91
N GLU A 59 3.68 15.08 2.57
CA GLU A 59 4.17 16.17 1.72
C GLU A 59 3.54 17.52 2.07
N GLU A 60 2.22 17.57 2.26
CA GLU A 60 1.52 18.80 2.67
C GLU A 60 2.02 19.31 4.03
N GLN A 61 2.36 18.40 4.95
CA GLN A 61 2.88 18.77 6.25
C GLN A 61 4.31 19.30 6.18
N GLU A 62 5.17 18.71 5.35
CA GLU A 62 6.53 19.19 5.11
C GLU A 62 6.54 20.56 4.39
N GLN A 63 5.67 20.76 3.39
CA GLN A 63 5.51 22.07 2.75
C GLN A 63 5.11 23.16 3.74
N LYS A 64 4.16 22.87 4.64
CA LYS A 64 3.75 23.80 5.70
C LYS A 64 4.91 24.14 6.66
N ARG A 65 5.82 23.21 6.92
CA ARG A 65 7.01 23.47 7.76
C ARG A 65 8.06 24.31 7.05
N LEU A 66 8.24 24.12 5.74
CA LEU A 66 9.22 24.88 4.95
C LEU A 66 8.78 26.33 4.68
N HIS A 67 7.48 26.61 4.74
CA HIS A 67 6.88 27.93 4.53
C HIS A 67 6.49 28.68 5.82
N ALA A 68 6.76 28.09 7.00
CA ALA A 68 6.54 28.70 8.31
C ALA A 68 7.86 29.22 8.89
#